data_AF-A0A920VA99-F1
#
_entry.id   AF-A0A920VA99-F1
#
_cell.length_a   1.000
_cell.length_b   1.000
_cell.length_c   1.000
_cell.angle_alpha   90.00
_cell.angle_beta   90.00
_cell.angle_gamma   90.00
#
_symmetry.space_group_name_H-M   'P 1'
#
loop_
_entity.id
_entity.type
_entity.pdbx_description
1 polymer ?
#
loop_
_entity_poly.entity_id
_entity_poly.type
_entity_poly.pdbx_seq_one_letter_code
_entity_poly.pdbx_strand_id
1 'polypeptide(L)' 'MGQSFWAPVDRNGSELSIRLNNVTLRFVESTDGRGPGLSGLDLAVANKDQILERARQRGAYVSDDEVLVCGTRFYLHQV' A
#
# COMPACT_ATOMS: atom_id res chain seq x y z
N MET A 1 8.96 26.87 4.54
CA MET A 1 7.60 27.22 4.07
C MET A 1 6.91 25.90 3.74
N GLY A 2 6.06 25.40 4.65
CA GLY A 2 5.41 24.10 4.47
C GLY A 2 4.16 24.27 3.63
N GLN A 3 4.12 23.65 2.45
CA GLN A 3 2.89 23.54 1.66
C GLN A 3 1.94 22.61 2.42
N SER A 4 0.88 23.15 3.02
CA SER A 4 -0.22 22.36 3.55
C SER A 4 -1.04 21.83 2.36
N PHE A 5 -0.92 20.53 2.09
CA PHE A 5 -1.69 19.84 1.06
C PHE A 5 -3.15 19.71 1.51
N TRP A 6 -3.99 20.68 1.13
CA TRP A 6 -5.44 20.50 1.13
C TRP A 6 -5.83 19.76 -0.15
N ALA A 7 -5.74 18.43 -0.12
CA ALA A 7 -6.28 17.58 -1.19
C ALA A 7 -7.70 17.11 -0.81
N PRO A 8 -8.66 17.11 -1.74
CA PRO A 8 -10.02 16.65 -1.47
C PRO A 8 -10.03 15.15 -1.12
N VAL A 9 -10.97 14.77 -0.26
CA VAL A 9 -11.27 13.36 0.01
C VAL A 9 -12.29 12.88 -1.01
N ASP A 10 -11.92 11.88 -1.78
CA ASP A 10 -12.81 11.13 -2.67
C ASP A 10 -13.54 10.04 -1.86
N ARG A 11 -14.84 9.90 -2.10
CA ARG A 11 -15.68 8.86 -1.48
C ARG A 11 -16.30 7.98 -2.56
N ASN A 12 -16.05 6.68 -2.48
CA ASN A 12 -16.69 5.65 -3.32
C ASN A 12 -17.32 4.58 -2.43
N GLY A 13 -18.64 4.67 -2.21
CA GLY A 13 -19.32 3.82 -1.23
C GLY A 13 -18.77 4.04 0.19
N SER A 14 -18.24 2.99 0.81
CA SER A 14 -17.57 3.04 2.12
C SER A 14 -16.08 3.38 2.04
N GLU A 15 -15.49 3.39 0.85
CA GLU A 15 -14.07 3.69 0.66
C GLU A 15 -13.84 5.20 0.67
N LEU A 16 -12.85 5.62 1.47
CA LEU A 16 -12.35 7.00 1.48
C LEU A 16 -10.93 7.00 0.94
N SER A 17 -10.64 7.95 0.05
CA SER A 17 -9.29 8.11 -0.49
C SER A 17 -8.93 9.56 -0.73
N ILE A 18 -7.64 9.86 -0.82
CA ILE A 18 -7.11 11.15 -1.24
C ILE A 18 -6.16 10.87 -2.40
N ARG A 19 -6.43 11.52 -3.54
CA ARG A 19 -5.52 11.50 -4.68
C ARG A 19 -4.42 12.55 -4.48
N LEU A 20 -3.18 12.10 -4.38
CA LEU A 20 -1.99 12.94 -4.38
C LEU A 20 -1.38 12.96 -5.79
N ASN A 21 -0.19 13.56 -5.94
CA ASN A 21 0.45 13.75 -7.25
C ASN A 21 0.62 12.44 -8.05
N ASN A 22 1.13 11.39 -7.40
CA ASN A 22 1.48 10.12 -8.05
C ASN A 22 0.99 8.88 -7.28
N VAL A 23 0.25 9.08 -6.20
CA VAL A 23 -0.22 8.01 -5.32
C VAL A 23 -1.64 8.29 -4.85
N THR A 24 -2.37 7.23 -4.52
CA THR A 24 -3.68 7.31 -3.86
C THR A 24 -3.52 6.85 -2.42
N LEU A 25 -3.83 7.72 -1.46
CA LEU A 25 -3.95 7.34 -0.05
C LEU A 25 -5.35 6.82 0.18
N ARG A 26 -5.50 5.58 0.67
CA ARG A 26 -6.78 5.00 1.06
C ARG A 26 -6.90 4.92 2.58
N PHE A 27 -8.08 5.21 3.11
CA PHE A 27 -8.41 4.96 4.51
C PHE A 27 -9.12 3.63 4.60
N VAL A 28 -8.58 2.73 5.42
CA VAL A 28 -9.10 1.38 5.64
C VAL A 28 -9.39 1.19 7.11
N GLU A 29 -10.32 0.30 7.42
CA GLU A 29 -10.62 -0.06 8.80
C GLU A 29 -9.38 -0.68 9.48
N SER A 30 -9.12 -0.28 10.72
CA SER A 30 -8.01 -0.82 11.51
C SER A 30 -8.39 -2.20 12.06
N THR A 31 -8.01 -3.26 11.36
CA THR A 31 -8.33 -4.64 11.75
C THR A 31 -7.17 -5.39 12.42
N ASP A 32 -5.95 -4.83 12.43
CA ASP A 32 -4.73 -5.55 12.85
C ASP A 32 -4.12 -5.06 14.17
N GLY A 33 -4.79 -4.17 14.90
CA GLY A 33 -4.42 -3.77 16.27
C GLY A 33 -3.15 -2.90 16.39
N ARG A 34 -2.58 -2.43 15.28
CA ARG A 34 -1.36 -1.60 15.27
C ARG A 34 -1.58 -0.14 15.66
N GLY A 35 -2.84 0.27 15.77
CA GLY A 35 -3.23 1.67 15.92
C GLY A 35 -3.23 2.42 14.57
N PRO A 36 -3.50 3.73 14.60
CA PRO A 36 -3.58 4.55 13.39
C PRO A 36 -2.19 4.71 12.73
N GLY A 37 -2.12 4.50 11.41
CA GLY A 37 -0.88 4.65 10.65
C GLY A 37 -0.98 4.14 9.20
N LEU A 38 0.15 4.15 8.49
CA LEU A 38 0.27 3.55 7.16
C LEU A 38 0.23 2.03 7.28
N SER A 39 -0.76 1.40 6.65
CA SER A 39 -0.94 -0.05 6.71
C SER A 39 -0.33 -0.79 5.53
N GLY A 40 -0.35 -0.21 4.33
CA GLY A 40 0.21 -0.79 3.12
C GLY A 40 0.29 0.17 1.92
N LEU A 41 0.91 -0.30 0.84
CA LEU A 41 1.20 0.44 -0.39
C LEU A 41 0.87 -0.41 -1.61
N ASP A 42 0.12 0.14 -2.56
CA ASP A 42 -0.08 -0.44 -3.88
C ASP A 42 1.01 0.03 -4.84
N LEU A 43 1.75 -0.91 -5.42
CA LEU A 43 2.86 -0.62 -6.32
C LEU A 43 2.62 -1.23 -7.69
N ALA A 44 2.73 -0.40 -8.71
CA ALA A 44 2.97 -0.84 -10.08
C ALA A 44 4.40 -1.39 -10.18
N VAL A 45 4.56 -2.65 -10.61
CA VAL A 45 5.86 -3.34 -10.68
C VAL A 45 6.10 -3.93 -12.06
N ALA A 46 7.34 -3.86 -12.54
CA ALA A 46 7.73 -4.37 -13.86
C ALA A 46 8.03 -5.87 -13.90
N ASN A 47 8.29 -6.49 -12.74
CA ASN A 47 8.55 -7.92 -12.65
C ASN A 47 8.11 -8.48 -11.30
N LYS A 48 6.81 -8.74 -11.20
CA LYS A 48 6.19 -9.31 -10.01
C LYS A 48 6.80 -10.66 -9.59
N ASP A 49 7.05 -11.57 -10.52
CA ASP A 49 7.54 -12.92 -10.22
C ASP A 49 8.92 -12.91 -9.55
N GLN A 50 9.82 -12.05 -10.05
CA GLN A 50 11.14 -11.88 -9.44
C GLN A 50 11.04 -11.33 -8.01
N ILE A 51 10.11 -10.41 -7.75
CA ILE A 51 9.88 -9.88 -6.40
C ILE A 51 9.42 -10.98 -5.46
N LEU A 52 8.43 -11.78 -5.87
CA LEU A 52 7.90 -12.88 -5.06
C LEU A 52 8.96 -13.93 -4.75
N GLU A 53 9.79 -14.30 -5.73
CA GLU A 53 10.90 -15.24 -5.52
C GLU A 53 11.89 -14.72 -4.47
N ARG A 54 12.26 -13.43 -4.57
CA ARG A 54 13.17 -12.79 -3.60
C ARG A 54 12.53 -12.62 -2.23
N ALA A 55 11.22 -12.45 -2.16
CA ALA A 55 10.47 -12.35 -0.91
C ALA A 55 10.42 -13.69 -0.17
N ARG A 56 10.21 -14.81 -0.88
CA ARG A 56 10.26 -16.16 -0.29
C ARG A 56 11.63 -16.44 0.33
N GLN A 57 12.71 -16.10 -0.38
CA GLN A 57 14.08 -16.26 0.11
C GLN A 57 14.40 -15.43 1.37
N ARG A 58 13.65 -14.36 1.63
CA ARG A 58 13.86 -13.42 2.74
C ARG A 58 12.83 -13.56 3.86
N GLY A 59 11.88 -14.51 3.75
CA GLY A 59 10.77 -14.64 4.69
C GLY A 59 9.79 -13.46 4.66
N ALA A 60 9.72 -12.72 3.56
CA ALA A 60 8.86 -11.55 3.37
C ALA A 60 7.59 -11.85 2.54
N TYR A 61 7.46 -13.07 2.02
CA TYR A 61 6.29 -13.50 1.24
C TYR A 61 5.05 -13.62 2.13
N VAL A 62 3.92 -13.04 1.70
CA VAL A 62 2.61 -13.20 2.33
C VAL A 62 1.65 -13.93 1.40
N SER A 63 1.53 -13.46 0.16
CA SER A 63 0.68 -14.06 -0.88
C SER A 63 1.27 -13.75 -2.26
N ASP A 64 0.64 -14.27 -3.32
CA ASP A 64 1.07 -13.98 -4.69
C ASP A 64 0.85 -12.52 -5.11
N ASP A 65 0.13 -11.71 -4.33
CA ASP A 65 -0.06 -10.28 -4.57
C ASP A 65 0.57 -9.39 -3.49
N GLU A 66 1.16 -9.98 -2.44
CA GLU A 66 1.56 -9.24 -1.24
C GLU A 66 2.91 -9.70 -0.68
N VAL A 67 3.73 -8.71 -0.33
CA VAL A 67 4.93 -8.92 0.49
C VAL A 67 4.90 -8.02 1.73
N LEU A 68 5.43 -8.51 2.84
CA LEU A 68 5.52 -7.78 4.10
C LEU A 68 6.98 -7.39 4.37
N VAL A 69 7.27 -6.10 4.35
CA VAL A 69 8.62 -5.58 4.60
C VAL A 69 8.57 -4.60 5.76
N CYS A 70 9.32 -4.89 6.83
CA CYS A 70 9.39 -4.05 8.03
C CYS A 70 8.00 -3.66 8.59
N GLY A 71 7.03 -4.58 8.53
CA GLY A 71 5.67 -4.34 9.01
C GLY A 71 4.75 -3.57 8.04
N THR A 72 5.21 -3.21 6.84
CA THR A 72 4.37 -2.57 5.81
C THR A 72 4.00 -3.58 4.74
N ARG A 73 2.70 -3.64 4.40
CA ARG A 73 2.20 -4.51 3.31
C ARG A 73 2.44 -3.83 1.97
N PHE A 74 3.00 -4.54 1.00
CA PHE A 74 3.19 -4.05 -0.35
C PHE A 74 2.37 -4.92 -1.30
N TYR A 75 1.32 -4.34 -1.88
CA TYR A 75 0.45 -4.95 -2.87
C TYR A 75 1.02 -4.74 -4.26
N LEU A 76 1.23 -5.82 -5.01
CA LEU A 76 1.98 -5.81 -6.27
C LEU A 76 1.04 -5.88 -7.48
N HIS A 77 1.02 -4.82 -8.29
CA HIS A 77 0.27 -4.73 -9.53
C HIS A 77 1.24 -4.79 -10.71
N GLN A 78 1.17 -5.84 -11.54
CA GLN A 78 2.01 -5.91 -12.73
C GLN A 78 1.59 -4.82 -13.74
N VAL A 79 2.57 -4.16 -14.35
CA VAL A 79 2.37 -3.24 -15.50
C VAL A 79 2.62 -3.90 -16.84
#